data_AF-A0A7J8T6N3-F1
#
_entry.id   AF-A0A7J8T6N3-F1
#
_cell.length_a   1.000
_cell.length_b   1.000
_cell.length_c   1.000
_cell.angle_alpha   90.00
_cell.angle_beta   90.00
_cell.angle_gamma   90.00
#
_symmetry.space_group_name_H-M   'P 1'
#
loop_
_entity.id
_entity.type
_entity.pdbx_description
1 polymer ?
#
loop_
_entity_poly.entity_id
_entity_poly.type
_entity_poly.pdbx_seq_one_letter_code
_entity_poly.pdbx_strand_id
1 'polypeptide(L)'
;MSSSDRIKLSIDPGTWGPMDEDMISLDPIEFQSEEELYKDHIDFYQRKKGLIEAIQIGTSKLNGIPIAIGVMGFQFMGGYGIRVGEKITCLIEYATNNFLPLILACAFGGARMQEGSLSLMQMAKMSSVLYDYQSNKKLFYVSILTSPTTDGVTASFGKRVIEQTLNKTISEGSHAAEYLFHKGLFDPIVSRNPLKVF
;
A
#
# COMPACT_ATOMS: atom_id res chain seq x y z
N MET A 1 14.23 -3.87 -0.82
CA MET A 1 14.25 -2.40 -0.73
C MET A 1 13.22 -1.98 0.30
N SER A 2 13.62 -1.21 1.31
CA SER A 2 12.71 -0.71 2.35
C SER A 2 11.77 0.37 1.77
N SER A 3 10.73 0.73 2.51
CA SER A 3 9.86 1.87 2.16
C SER A 3 10.64 3.20 2.16
N SER A 4 11.57 3.39 3.09
CA SER A 4 12.42 4.59 3.12
C SER A 4 13.39 4.69 1.94
N ASP A 5 13.95 3.57 1.47
CA ASP A 5 14.78 3.56 0.26
C ASP A 5 13.96 3.91 -0.98
N ARG A 6 12.72 3.41 -1.07
CA ARG A 6 11.78 3.73 -2.15
C ARG A 6 11.46 5.21 -2.18
N ILE A 7 11.13 5.80 -1.04
CA ILE A 7 10.89 7.25 -0.93
C ILE A 7 12.09 8.02 -1.49
N LYS A 8 13.31 7.75 -0.99
CA LYS A 8 14.55 8.43 -1.43
C LYS A 8 14.85 8.28 -2.93
N LEU A 9 14.44 7.17 -3.53
CA LEU A 9 14.61 6.93 -4.96
C LEU A 9 13.53 7.62 -5.80
N SER A 10 12.33 7.78 -5.26
CA SER A 10 11.16 8.32 -5.95
C SER A 10 11.03 9.84 -5.90
N ILE A 11 11.75 10.54 -5.03
CA ILE A 11 11.54 11.99 -4.80
C ILE A 11 12.83 12.80 -4.93
N ASP A 12 12.65 14.12 -5.05
CA ASP A 12 13.73 15.09 -5.03
C ASP A 12 14.42 15.12 -3.66
N PRO A 13 15.77 15.10 -3.59
CA PRO A 13 16.50 15.11 -2.32
C PRO A 13 16.11 16.28 -1.41
N GLY A 14 15.86 16.00 -0.13
CA GLY A 14 15.54 17.02 0.88
C GLY A 14 14.11 17.56 0.83
N THR A 15 13.23 16.96 0.03
CA THR A 15 11.83 17.42 -0.11
C THR A 15 10.81 16.52 0.60
N TRP A 16 11.26 15.52 1.37
CA TRP A 16 10.35 14.63 2.10
C TRP A 16 9.69 15.36 3.28
N GLY A 17 8.36 15.53 3.22
CA GLY A 17 7.53 16.01 4.31
C GLY A 17 6.60 14.90 4.80
N PRO A 18 6.99 14.11 5.82
CA PRO A 18 6.16 13.01 6.32
C PRO A 18 4.85 13.53 6.95
N MET A 19 3.80 12.71 6.90
CA MET A 19 2.48 12.98 7.49
C MET A 19 2.04 11.82 8.39
N ASP A 20 1.24 12.15 9.40
CA ASP A 20 0.59 11.19 10.32
C ASP A 20 1.55 10.15 10.91
N GLU A 21 2.75 10.60 11.33
CA GLU A 21 3.76 9.70 11.89
C GLU A 21 3.33 9.12 13.25
N ASP A 22 2.52 9.82 14.02
CA ASP A 22 2.00 9.39 15.33
C ASP A 22 0.81 8.41 15.26
N MET A 23 0.30 8.11 14.06
CA MET A 23 -0.84 7.22 13.90
C MET A 23 -0.44 5.75 13.99
N ILE A 24 -0.76 5.14 15.14
CA ILE A 24 -0.40 3.76 15.52
C ILE A 24 -1.62 2.83 15.53
N SER A 25 -1.42 1.56 15.17
CA SER A 25 -2.47 0.53 15.22
C SER A 25 -2.88 0.19 16.65
N LEU A 26 -4.18 -0.06 16.82
CA LEU A 26 -4.79 -0.50 18.08
C LEU A 26 -5.36 -1.90 17.88
N ASP A 27 -5.82 -2.51 18.97
CA ASP A 27 -6.54 -3.79 18.95
C ASP A 27 -8.04 -3.56 19.20
N PRO A 28 -8.82 -3.17 18.17
CA PRO A 28 -10.22 -2.77 18.33
C PRO A 28 -11.17 -3.95 18.58
N ILE A 29 -10.74 -5.18 18.30
CA ILE A 29 -11.56 -6.39 18.47
C ILE A 29 -11.05 -7.29 19.60
N GLU A 30 -10.06 -6.82 20.37
CA GLU A 30 -9.40 -7.59 21.43
C GLU A 30 -8.98 -8.97 20.94
N PHE A 31 -8.23 -9.00 19.82
CA PHE A 31 -7.90 -10.22 19.13
C PHE A 31 -7.11 -11.17 20.03
N GLN A 32 -7.72 -12.30 20.37
CA GLN A 32 -7.09 -13.36 21.15
C GLN A 32 -6.42 -14.37 20.21
N SER A 33 -5.12 -14.60 20.43
CA SER A 33 -4.40 -15.71 19.83
C SER A 33 -3.88 -16.63 20.93
N GLU A 34 -3.70 -17.92 20.62
CA GLU A 34 -3.17 -18.91 21.56
C GLU A 34 -1.67 -18.68 21.88
N GLU A 35 -0.95 -17.99 21.01
CA GLU A 35 0.51 -17.85 21.07
C GLU A 35 0.95 -16.48 21.61
N GLU A 36 0.47 -15.38 21.02
CA GLU A 36 0.91 -14.01 21.35
C GLU A 36 -0.23 -12.98 21.24
N LEU A 37 -0.17 -11.90 22.02
CA LEU A 37 -1.14 -10.81 21.91
C LEU A 37 -0.87 -10.00 20.64
N TYR A 38 -1.92 -9.54 19.97
CA TYR A 38 -1.80 -8.73 18.75
C TYR A 38 -0.97 -7.44 18.97
N LYS A 39 -1.13 -6.82 20.14
CA LYS A 39 -0.33 -5.65 20.54
C LYS A 39 1.18 -5.94 20.60
N ASP A 40 1.56 -7.12 21.08
CA ASP A 40 2.96 -7.52 21.19
C ASP A 40 3.60 -7.71 19.81
N HIS A 41 2.82 -8.23 18.84
CA HIS A 41 3.25 -8.27 17.44
C HIS A 41 3.47 -6.87 16.86
N ILE A 42 2.53 -5.93 17.07
CA ILE A 42 2.69 -4.55 16.60
C ILE A 42 3.99 -3.95 17.18
N ASP A 43 4.17 -4.04 18.50
CA ASP A 43 5.33 -3.52 19.20
C ASP A 43 6.64 -4.15 18.68
N PHE A 44 6.64 -5.47 18.45
CA PHE A 44 7.78 -6.18 17.87
C PHE A 44 8.17 -5.65 16.50
N TYR A 45 7.20 -5.50 15.59
CA TYR A 45 7.46 -5.00 14.24
C TYR A 45 7.89 -3.53 14.25
N GLN A 46 7.30 -2.70 15.12
CA GLN A 46 7.70 -1.31 15.29
C GLN A 46 9.16 -1.19 15.73
N ARG A 47 9.56 -1.94 16.77
CA ARG A 47 10.95 -1.94 17.27
C ARG A 47 11.93 -2.52 16.27
N LYS A 48 11.57 -3.63 15.62
CA LYS A 48 12.47 -4.36 14.71
C LYS A 48 12.67 -3.65 13.37
N LYS A 49 11.66 -2.91 12.89
CA LYS A 49 11.68 -2.27 11.56
C LYS A 49 11.86 -0.77 11.60
N GLY A 50 11.68 -0.13 12.77
CA GLY A 50 11.70 1.33 12.89
C GLY A 50 10.59 1.99 12.08
N LEU A 51 9.52 1.24 11.77
CA LEU A 51 8.35 1.71 11.06
C LEU A 51 7.18 1.74 12.03
N ILE A 52 6.41 2.82 12.01
CA ILE A 52 5.26 2.96 12.91
C ILE A 52 4.06 2.14 12.38
N GLU A 53 3.97 1.98 11.06
CA GLU A 53 2.92 1.22 10.39
C GLU A 53 3.37 0.72 9.00
N ALA A 54 2.57 -0.13 8.33
CA ALA A 54 2.87 -0.71 7.02
C ALA A 54 2.81 0.26 5.84
N ILE A 55 2.60 1.55 6.08
CA ILE A 55 2.70 2.60 5.07
C ILE A 55 3.33 3.87 5.65
N GLN A 56 4.20 4.48 4.85
CA GLN A 56 4.70 5.84 5.06
C GLN A 56 4.00 6.74 4.04
N ILE A 57 3.44 7.86 4.50
CA ILE A 57 2.75 8.84 3.66
C ILE A 57 3.38 10.22 3.87
N GLY A 58 3.25 11.08 2.87
CA GLY A 58 3.74 12.45 2.97
C GLY A 58 3.62 13.23 1.68
N THR A 59 4.13 14.45 1.73
CA THR A 59 4.29 15.32 0.57
C THR A 59 5.74 15.35 0.13
N SER A 60 5.95 15.57 -1.17
CA SER A 60 7.29 15.70 -1.71
C SER A 60 7.31 16.46 -3.03
N LYS A 61 8.49 16.55 -3.65
CA LYS A 61 8.62 17.01 -5.03
C LYS A 61 9.20 15.92 -5.91
N LEU A 62 8.71 15.85 -7.15
CA LEU A 62 9.26 15.03 -8.22
C LEU A 62 9.57 15.96 -9.38
N ASN A 63 10.85 16.16 -9.68
CA ASN A 63 11.31 17.13 -10.68
C ASN A 63 10.73 18.53 -10.46
N GLY A 64 10.68 18.96 -9.19
CA GLY A 64 10.11 20.24 -8.78
C GLY A 64 8.57 20.28 -8.70
N ILE A 65 7.86 19.26 -9.21
CA ILE A 65 6.40 19.17 -9.15
C ILE A 65 6.00 18.69 -7.75
N PRO A 66 5.18 19.45 -6.99
CA PRO A 66 4.70 18.99 -5.69
C PRO A 66 3.75 17.80 -5.85
N ILE A 67 3.97 16.75 -5.07
CA ILE A 67 3.19 15.51 -5.11
C ILE A 67 2.81 15.05 -3.71
N ALA A 68 1.71 14.32 -3.62
CA ALA A 68 1.38 13.48 -2.48
C ALA A 68 1.84 12.04 -2.79
N ILE A 69 2.57 11.41 -1.87
CA ILE A 69 3.11 10.07 -2.08
C ILE A 69 2.92 9.17 -0.86
N GLY A 70 2.47 7.94 -1.10
CA GLY A 70 2.35 6.88 -0.10
C GLY A 70 3.16 5.67 -0.52
N VAL A 71 3.99 5.14 0.37
CA VAL A 71 4.87 4.00 0.10
C VAL A 71 4.66 2.93 1.16
N MET A 72 4.10 1.80 0.73
CA MET A 72 3.89 0.65 1.59
C MET A 72 5.20 -0.07 1.91
N GLY A 73 5.32 -0.49 3.16
CA GLY A 73 6.41 -1.28 3.69
C GLY A 73 5.96 -2.69 4.04
N PHE A 74 6.08 -3.64 3.11
CA PHE A 74 5.75 -5.06 3.33
C PHE A 74 6.41 -5.68 4.58
N GLN A 75 7.52 -5.10 5.03
CA GLN A 75 8.26 -5.56 6.21
C GLN A 75 7.48 -5.43 7.53
N PHE A 76 6.41 -4.65 7.56
CA PHE A 76 5.55 -4.46 8.72
C PHE A 76 4.29 -5.33 8.57
N MET A 77 4.32 -6.52 9.20
CA MET A 77 3.22 -7.49 9.25
C MET A 77 2.63 -7.96 7.90
N GLY A 78 3.14 -7.47 6.76
CA GLY A 78 2.66 -7.81 5.42
C GLY A 78 1.18 -7.48 5.16
N GLY A 79 0.49 -6.77 6.06
CA GLY A 79 -0.96 -6.71 6.09
C GLY A 79 -1.54 -5.29 6.04
N TYR A 80 -2.61 -5.14 5.27
CA TYR A 80 -3.42 -3.92 5.14
C TYR A 80 -4.47 -3.85 6.25
N GLY A 81 -4.27 -2.95 7.22
CA GLY A 81 -5.17 -2.73 8.36
C GLY A 81 -5.85 -1.36 8.34
N ILE A 82 -6.64 -1.08 9.37
CA ILE A 82 -7.36 0.16 9.67
C ILE A 82 -6.45 1.37 9.54
N ARG A 83 -5.28 1.37 10.19
CA ARG A 83 -4.36 2.53 10.13
C ARG A 83 -3.71 2.73 8.78
N VAL A 84 -3.50 1.65 8.02
CA VAL A 84 -3.02 1.76 6.64
C VAL A 84 -4.09 2.43 5.79
N GLY A 85 -5.35 2.00 5.90
CA GLY A 85 -6.49 2.62 5.22
C GLY A 85 -6.68 4.09 5.61
N GLU A 86 -6.64 4.40 6.90
CA GLU A 86 -6.76 5.76 7.42
C GLU A 86 -5.69 6.69 6.84
N LYS A 87 -4.41 6.30 6.91
CA LYS A 87 -3.30 7.07 6.36
C LYS A 87 -3.49 7.36 4.86
N ILE A 88 -3.90 6.36 4.09
CA ILE A 88 -4.12 6.56 2.66
C ILE A 88 -5.30 7.49 2.42
N THR A 89 -6.38 7.37 3.20
CA THR A 89 -7.51 8.31 3.12
C THR A 89 -7.07 9.74 3.42
N CYS A 90 -6.34 9.97 4.53
CA CYS A 90 -5.82 11.30 4.87
C CYS A 90 -4.93 11.86 3.75
N LEU A 91 -4.08 11.03 3.15
CA LEU A 91 -3.23 11.43 2.03
C LEU A 91 -4.06 11.81 0.78
N ILE A 92 -5.09 11.03 0.43
CA ILE A 92 -5.98 11.30 -0.71
C ILE A 92 -6.75 12.61 -0.47
N GLU A 93 -7.32 12.80 0.72
CA GLU A 93 -8.05 14.02 1.07
C GLU A 93 -7.13 15.25 1.04
N TYR A 94 -5.92 15.12 1.57
CA TYR A 94 -4.91 16.18 1.48
C TYR A 94 -4.57 16.50 0.02
N ALA A 95 -4.34 15.48 -0.81
CA ALA A 95 -4.05 15.66 -2.23
C ALA A 95 -5.23 16.30 -2.98
N THR A 96 -6.47 15.92 -2.64
CA THR A 96 -7.71 16.54 -3.15
C THR A 96 -7.77 18.03 -2.81
N ASN A 97 -7.55 18.39 -1.54
CA ASN A 97 -7.68 19.77 -1.06
C ASN A 97 -6.58 20.69 -1.58
N ASN A 98 -5.39 20.14 -1.85
CA ASN A 98 -4.24 20.90 -2.34
C ASN A 98 -4.00 20.73 -3.85
N PHE A 99 -4.89 20.04 -4.57
CA PHE A 99 -4.80 19.76 -6.01
C PHE A 99 -3.46 19.14 -6.42
N LEU A 100 -2.96 18.21 -5.60
CA LEU A 100 -1.67 17.54 -5.83
C LEU A 100 -1.86 16.23 -6.59
N PRO A 101 -0.96 15.88 -7.53
CA PRO A 101 -0.82 14.53 -8.04
C PRO A 101 -0.55 13.52 -6.92
N LEU A 102 -1.15 12.34 -7.02
CA LEU A 102 -1.06 11.27 -6.03
C LEU A 102 -0.31 10.06 -6.59
N ILE A 103 0.70 9.58 -5.86
CA ILE A 103 1.45 8.37 -6.19
C ILE A 103 1.35 7.38 -5.02
N LEU A 104 0.86 6.16 -5.26
CA LEU A 104 0.84 5.09 -4.26
C LEU A 104 1.70 3.92 -4.70
N ALA A 105 2.80 3.65 -3.97
CA ALA A 105 3.63 2.47 -4.16
C ALA A 105 3.16 1.34 -3.24
N CYS A 106 2.51 0.33 -3.83
CA CYS A 106 1.84 -0.75 -3.13
C CYS A 106 2.76 -1.96 -2.92
N ALA A 107 2.72 -2.51 -1.71
CA ALA A 107 3.41 -3.73 -1.32
C ALA A 107 2.75 -4.32 -0.07
N PHE A 108 1.90 -5.32 -0.23
CA PHE A 108 1.16 -5.96 0.86
C PHE A 108 0.74 -7.40 0.45
N GLY A 109 0.51 -8.24 1.45
CA GLY A 109 0.23 -9.67 1.33
C GLY A 109 -1.20 -10.08 1.72
N GLY A 110 -2.09 -9.12 1.97
CA GLY A 110 -3.49 -9.36 2.33
C GLY A 110 -4.03 -8.35 3.34
N ALA A 111 -5.31 -8.50 3.70
CA ALA A 111 -5.94 -7.73 4.78
C ALA A 111 -5.44 -8.22 6.15
N ARG A 112 -5.33 -7.32 7.12
CA ARG A 112 -4.93 -7.67 8.48
C ARG A 112 -6.11 -8.30 9.21
N MET A 113 -6.11 -9.63 9.29
CA MET A 113 -7.19 -10.42 9.88
C MET A 113 -7.40 -10.14 11.37
N GLN A 114 -6.35 -9.71 12.09
CA GLN A 114 -6.39 -9.33 13.50
C GLN A 114 -7.29 -8.13 13.78
N GLU A 115 -7.70 -7.40 12.74
CA GLU A 115 -8.63 -6.26 12.85
C GLU A 115 -10.00 -6.58 12.20
N GLY A 116 -10.20 -7.83 11.74
CA GLY A 116 -11.47 -8.34 11.26
C GLY A 116 -12.07 -7.59 10.07
N SER A 117 -13.40 -7.40 10.10
CA SER A 117 -14.14 -6.69 9.05
C SER A 117 -13.76 -5.22 8.90
N LEU A 118 -13.18 -4.61 9.93
CA LEU A 118 -12.74 -3.21 9.89
C LEU A 118 -11.58 -3.02 8.89
N SER A 119 -10.70 -4.02 8.73
CA SER A 119 -9.68 -4.05 7.67
C SER A 119 -10.30 -4.06 6.28
N LEU A 120 -11.40 -4.81 6.09
CA LEU A 120 -12.10 -4.87 4.80
C LEU A 120 -12.78 -3.52 4.48
N MET A 121 -13.42 -2.89 5.47
CA MET A 121 -14.11 -1.61 5.29
C MET A 121 -13.18 -0.47 4.84
N GLN A 122 -11.88 -0.57 5.12
CA GLN A 122 -10.91 0.40 4.62
C GLN A 122 -10.86 0.47 3.09
N MET A 123 -11.17 -0.62 2.37
CA MET A 123 -11.24 -0.59 0.91
C MET A 123 -12.37 0.32 0.43
N ALA A 124 -13.54 0.23 1.08
CA ALA A 124 -14.69 1.09 0.77
C ALA A 124 -14.38 2.56 1.08
N LYS A 125 -13.75 2.82 2.24
CA LYS A 125 -13.34 4.17 2.66
C LYS A 125 -12.36 4.80 1.67
N MET A 126 -11.31 4.08 1.27
CA MET A 126 -10.35 4.57 0.28
C MET A 126 -11.00 4.77 -1.09
N SER A 127 -11.85 3.82 -1.52
CA SER A 127 -12.52 3.91 -2.82
C SER A 127 -13.43 5.14 -2.90
N SER A 128 -14.13 5.50 -1.83
CA SER A 128 -15.01 6.67 -1.83
C SER A 128 -14.24 7.98 -1.98
N VAL A 129 -13.12 8.15 -1.26
CA VAL A 129 -12.31 9.37 -1.38
C VAL A 129 -11.53 9.43 -2.68
N LEU A 130 -11.08 8.27 -3.19
CA LEU A 130 -10.42 8.17 -4.49
C LEU A 130 -11.39 8.46 -5.64
N TYR A 131 -12.65 8.06 -5.51
CA TYR A 131 -13.71 8.41 -6.46
C TYR A 131 -13.88 9.93 -6.57
N ASP A 132 -13.92 10.65 -5.45
CA ASP A 132 -14.00 12.12 -5.46
C ASP A 132 -12.74 12.73 -6.12
N TYR A 133 -11.54 12.25 -5.73
CA TYR A 133 -10.26 12.69 -6.26
C TYR A 133 -10.16 12.53 -7.79
N GLN A 134 -10.53 11.36 -8.34
CA GLN A 134 -10.40 11.07 -9.76
C GLN A 134 -11.60 11.54 -10.59
N SER A 135 -12.83 11.36 -10.11
CA SER A 135 -14.03 11.59 -10.91
C SER A 135 -14.51 13.04 -10.81
N ASN A 136 -14.56 13.59 -9.60
CA ASN A 136 -15.08 14.94 -9.37
C ASN A 136 -13.98 16.00 -9.58
N LYS A 137 -12.77 15.75 -9.07
CA LYS A 137 -11.65 16.70 -9.16
C LYS A 137 -10.75 16.47 -10.37
N LYS A 138 -10.79 15.28 -10.99
CA LYS A 138 -9.99 14.91 -12.18
C LYS A 138 -8.49 15.07 -11.97
N LEU A 139 -8.02 14.75 -10.76
CA LEU A 139 -6.61 14.83 -10.41
C LEU A 139 -5.85 13.56 -10.82
N PHE A 140 -4.53 13.70 -11.00
CA PHE A 140 -3.66 12.65 -11.51
C PHE A 140 -3.30 11.64 -10.42
N TYR A 141 -3.66 10.37 -10.62
CA TYR A 141 -3.34 9.27 -9.71
C TYR A 141 -2.54 8.18 -10.42
N VAL A 142 -1.46 7.71 -9.78
CA VAL A 142 -0.65 6.57 -10.23
C VAL A 142 -0.50 5.56 -9.11
N SER A 143 -0.82 4.30 -9.42
CA SER A 143 -0.53 3.15 -8.55
C SER A 143 0.68 2.39 -9.07
N ILE A 144 1.72 2.27 -8.24
CA ILE A 144 2.93 1.50 -8.53
C ILE A 144 2.85 0.19 -7.77
N LEU A 145 2.49 -0.89 -8.45
CA LEU A 145 2.38 -2.21 -7.84
C LEU A 145 3.76 -2.88 -7.76
N THR A 146 4.15 -3.31 -6.57
CA THR A 146 5.45 -3.96 -6.36
C THR A 146 5.31 -5.28 -5.63
N SER A 147 6.24 -6.22 -5.89
CA SER A 147 6.13 -7.55 -5.31
C SER A 147 6.46 -7.56 -3.80
N PRO A 148 5.65 -8.22 -2.96
CA PRO A 148 4.33 -8.78 -3.27
C PRO A 148 3.21 -7.72 -3.19
N THR A 149 2.25 -7.80 -4.09
CA THR A 149 0.93 -7.14 -4.00
C THR A 149 -0.09 -8.23 -4.26
N THR A 150 -0.60 -8.87 -3.21
CA THR A 150 -1.55 -9.98 -3.31
C THR A 150 -2.91 -9.61 -2.75
N ASP A 151 -3.93 -10.39 -3.13
CA ASP A 151 -5.25 -10.38 -2.51
C ASP A 151 -5.98 -9.03 -2.61
N GLY A 152 -6.58 -8.57 -1.50
CA GLY A 152 -7.70 -7.63 -1.39
C GLY A 152 -7.67 -6.37 -2.29
N VAL A 153 -6.53 -5.71 -2.53
CA VAL A 153 -6.50 -4.51 -3.39
C VAL A 153 -6.45 -4.84 -4.89
N THR A 154 -6.02 -6.05 -5.26
CA THR A 154 -6.26 -6.61 -6.60
C THR A 154 -7.59 -7.35 -6.70
N ALA A 155 -8.35 -7.42 -5.60
CA ALA A 155 -9.57 -8.22 -5.44
C ALA A 155 -9.41 -9.67 -5.95
N SER A 156 -8.24 -10.27 -5.72
CA SER A 156 -7.86 -11.59 -6.22
C SER A 156 -7.59 -12.58 -5.07
N PHE A 157 -7.29 -13.83 -5.42
CA PHE A 157 -6.89 -14.89 -4.49
C PHE A 157 -5.42 -15.26 -4.70
N GLY A 158 -4.70 -15.56 -3.62
CA GLY A 158 -3.35 -16.12 -3.72
C GLY A 158 -3.30 -17.48 -4.44
N LYS A 159 -2.17 -17.75 -5.13
CA LYS A 159 -1.91 -18.99 -5.89
C LYS A 159 -2.31 -20.26 -5.12
N ARG A 160 -1.96 -20.34 -3.83
CA ARG A 160 -2.25 -21.49 -2.96
C ARG A 160 -3.75 -21.78 -2.86
N VAL A 161 -4.58 -20.76 -2.66
CA VAL A 161 -6.04 -20.92 -2.52
C VAL A 161 -6.65 -21.40 -3.85
N ILE A 162 -6.18 -20.83 -4.97
CA ILE A 162 -6.67 -21.21 -6.30
C ILE A 162 -6.31 -22.66 -6.61
N GLU A 163 -5.08 -23.09 -6.35
CA GLU A 163 -4.64 -24.48 -6.59
C GLU A 163 -5.42 -25.49 -5.74
N GLN A 164 -5.65 -25.17 -4.46
CA GLN A 164 -6.43 -26.01 -3.55
C GLN A 164 -7.90 -26.11 -3.97
N THR A 165 -8.49 -25.00 -4.42
CA THR A 165 -9.91 -24.95 -4.82
C THR A 165 -10.14 -25.69 -6.13
N LEU A 166 -9.24 -25.51 -7.11
CA LEU A 166 -9.40 -26.09 -8.45
C LEU A 166 -8.79 -27.49 -8.59
N ASN A 167 -8.04 -27.94 -7.58
CA ASN A 167 -7.24 -29.17 -7.60
C ASN A 167 -6.37 -29.26 -8.87
N LYS A 168 -5.77 -28.14 -9.27
CA LYS A 168 -4.95 -27.99 -10.47
C LYS A 168 -3.75 -27.12 -10.16
N THR A 169 -2.58 -27.51 -10.66
CA THR A 169 -1.37 -26.69 -10.59
C THR A 169 -1.50 -25.49 -11.53
N ILE A 170 -1.17 -24.31 -11.02
CA ILE A 170 -1.18 -23.10 -11.83
C ILE A 170 0.20 -22.89 -12.45
N SER A 171 0.21 -22.47 -13.71
CA SER A 171 1.44 -22.16 -14.42
C SER A 171 2.29 -21.16 -13.64
N GLU A 172 3.60 -21.39 -13.62
CA GLU A 172 4.56 -20.41 -13.11
C GLU A 172 4.40 -19.08 -13.85
N GLY A 173 4.57 -17.97 -13.13
CA GLY A 173 4.44 -16.63 -13.69
C GLY A 173 3.00 -16.14 -13.92
N SER A 174 1.96 -16.92 -13.65
CA SER A 174 0.54 -16.51 -13.80
C SER A 174 0.12 -15.26 -13.00
N HIS A 175 0.87 -14.90 -11.97
CA HIS A 175 0.65 -13.71 -11.14
C HIS A 175 1.82 -12.70 -11.25
N ALA A 176 2.73 -12.93 -12.20
CA ALA A 176 3.87 -12.05 -12.45
C ALA A 176 3.44 -10.83 -13.26
N ALA A 177 4.23 -9.76 -13.19
CA ALA A 177 3.91 -8.50 -13.86
C ALA A 177 3.79 -8.68 -15.37
N GLU A 178 4.65 -9.51 -15.95
CA GLU A 178 4.68 -9.85 -17.38
C GLU A 178 3.38 -10.48 -17.82
N TYR A 179 2.87 -11.45 -17.06
CA TYR A 179 1.60 -12.11 -17.38
C TYR A 179 0.41 -11.14 -17.27
N LEU A 180 0.35 -10.35 -16.19
CA LEU A 180 -0.75 -9.42 -15.96
C LEU A 180 -0.76 -8.25 -16.97
N PHE A 181 0.42 -7.79 -17.41
CA PHE A 181 0.56 -6.84 -18.50
C PHE A 181 0.00 -7.39 -19.82
N HIS A 182 0.32 -8.63 -20.19
CA HIS A 182 -0.27 -9.28 -21.37
C HIS A 182 -1.79 -9.48 -21.28
N LYS A 183 -2.37 -9.43 -20.07
CA LYS A 183 -3.83 -9.46 -19.84
C LYS A 183 -4.47 -8.08 -19.81
N GLY A 184 -3.70 -7.01 -20.02
CA GLY A 184 -4.20 -5.63 -20.04
C GLY A 184 -4.53 -5.06 -18.66
N LEU A 185 -3.98 -5.65 -17.58
CA LEU A 185 -4.18 -5.14 -16.22
C LEU A 185 -3.22 -4.02 -15.84
N PHE A 186 -2.09 -3.88 -16.54
CA PHE A 186 -1.06 -2.88 -16.28
C PHE A 186 -0.75 -2.04 -17.52
N ASP A 187 -0.50 -0.75 -17.32
CA ASP A 187 -0.17 0.20 -18.39
C ASP A 187 1.30 0.05 -18.88
N PRO A 188 2.33 0.26 -18.03
CA PRO A 188 3.68 -0.22 -18.34
C PRO A 188 4.30 -1.09 -17.22
N ILE A 189 5.23 -1.96 -17.61
CA ILE A 189 6.19 -2.57 -16.68
C ILE A 189 7.47 -1.74 -16.70
N VAL A 190 7.82 -1.16 -15.56
CA VAL A 190 8.99 -0.27 -15.44
C VAL A 190 10.04 -0.92 -14.53
N SER A 191 11.28 -1.02 -15.02
CA SER A 191 12.41 -1.43 -14.20
C SER A 191 12.67 -0.41 -13.08
N ARG A 192 13.33 -0.82 -12.00
CA ARG A 192 13.61 0.08 -10.87
C ARG A 192 14.63 1.17 -11.22
N ASN A 193 15.60 0.84 -12.07
CA ASN A 193 16.67 1.76 -12.49
C ASN A 193 16.14 3.04 -13.18
N PRO A 194 15.14 2.99 -14.08
CA PRO A 194 14.61 4.17 -14.75
C PRO A 194 13.61 5.02 -13.94
N LEU A 195 13.22 4.67 -12.70
CA LEU A 195 12.23 5.45 -11.93
C LEU A 195 12.67 6.90 -11.62
N LYS A 196 13.94 7.24 -11.87
CA LYS A 196 14.52 8.58 -11.70
C LYS A 196 14.85 9.30 -13.02
N VAL A 197 14.63 8.68 -14.17
CA VAL A 197 15.19 9.12 -15.47
C VAL A 197 14.16 9.89 -16.33
N PHE A 198 13.00 10.23 -15.76
CA PHE A 198 12.05 11.15 -16.39
C PHE A 198 11.89 12.38 -15.51
#